data_AF-A0A497BRU6-F1
#
_entry.id   AF-A0A497BRU6-F1
#
_cell.length_a   1.000
_cell.length_b   1.000
_cell.length_c   1.000
_cell.angle_alpha   90.00
_cell.angle_beta   90.00
_cell.angle_gamma   90.00
#
_symmetry.space_group_name_H-M   'P 1'
#
loop_
_entity.id
_entity.type
_entity.pdbx_description
1 polymer ?
#
loop_
_entity_poly.entity_id
_entity_poly.type
_entity_poly.pdbx_seq_one_letter_code
_entity_poly.pdbx_strand_id
1 'polypeptide(L)'
;MDTLEKLIRIWPIIKWLDDARWGAGASGSNIPGPVFEKHLDDRGKVLTHWLCYITDQQRPYEQVWNEGGPVFAEVVSEYLSTAKQGHHVLDILQAYTRSTGPGQVDEFVSRRQELQGQPIRYKPRFGMHQLSIARTLGLLPQYGGDIVAYLSANEEFWLGPTGGSDSPIWRMAFLLYLLSYDQITRGMLSFHRQRDDFLRDLQDREQEVGRLLNDKASLENRYRRWVRRERFHKRLWAAFRDYLKPGSYYEKVFMRHFGEVGSSAATHLFNSDRNEVLSWLELPGDTWNLQFSRMLLGSQITHPRDLREAYDRLRHRGLVSKAFYPEQFDVSFDFSPRMCDRANQDLCLFRKASRIKAYCLAEARTDSRPCPVTMILCGYQSECQQVNCPVPQGVGEDLCQGCAREVTMP
;
A
#
# COMPACT_ATOMS: atom_id res chain seq x y z
N MET A 1 -10.44 30.45 -6.66
CA MET A 1 -11.04 29.32 -5.94
C MET A 1 -10.13 28.90 -4.83
N ASP A 2 -10.69 28.73 -3.64
CA ASP A 2 -9.96 28.15 -2.52
C ASP A 2 -9.79 26.62 -2.69
N THR A 3 -9.04 26.00 -1.76
CA THR A 3 -8.76 24.56 -1.73
C THR A 3 -10.02 23.71 -1.69
N LEU A 4 -11.01 24.11 -0.89
CA LEU A 4 -12.21 23.34 -0.62
C LEU A 4 -13.12 23.37 -1.85
N GLU A 5 -13.30 24.54 -2.46
CA GLU A 5 -14.01 24.70 -3.74
C GLU A 5 -13.40 23.84 -4.84
N LYS A 6 -12.07 23.83 -4.94
CA LYS A 6 -11.34 22.97 -5.90
C LYS A 6 -11.58 21.48 -5.61
N LEU A 7 -11.49 21.07 -4.35
CA LEU A 7 -11.70 19.68 -3.96
C LEU A 7 -13.14 19.21 -4.25
N ILE A 8 -14.15 20.07 -4.02
CA ILE A 8 -15.55 19.81 -4.40
C ILE A 8 -15.68 19.51 -5.90
N ARG A 9 -14.96 20.25 -6.74
CA ARG A 9 -15.00 20.06 -8.20
C ARG A 9 -14.22 18.81 -8.68
N ILE A 10 -13.20 18.38 -7.95
CA ILE A 10 -12.24 17.36 -8.40
C ILE A 10 -12.59 15.96 -7.90
N TRP A 11 -13.12 15.84 -6.67
CA TRP A 11 -13.35 14.53 -6.07
C TRP A 11 -14.17 13.55 -6.93
N PRO A 12 -15.18 13.96 -7.74
CA PRO A 12 -15.91 13.02 -8.58
C PRO A 12 -15.02 12.33 -9.62
N ILE A 13 -14.03 13.05 -10.15
CA ILE A 13 -13.07 12.53 -11.14
C ILE A 13 -12.08 11.60 -10.47
N ILE A 14 -11.55 12.00 -9.30
CA ILE A 14 -10.61 11.16 -8.54
C ILE A 14 -11.26 9.83 -8.18
N LYS A 15 -12.50 9.89 -7.67
CA LYS A 15 -13.29 8.69 -7.41
C LYS A 15 -13.49 7.87 -8.68
N TRP A 16 -13.88 8.48 -9.79
CA TRP A 16 -14.09 7.78 -11.06
C TRP A 16 -12.81 7.07 -11.57
N LEU A 17 -11.64 7.70 -11.45
CA LEU A 17 -10.36 7.08 -11.80
C LEU A 17 -9.99 5.93 -10.84
N ASP A 18 -10.27 6.09 -9.55
CA ASP A 18 -10.02 5.05 -8.53
C ASP A 18 -10.96 3.86 -8.74
N ASP A 19 -12.24 4.09 -9.02
CA ASP A 19 -13.21 3.05 -9.38
C ASP A 19 -12.74 2.29 -10.64
N ALA A 20 -12.17 3.00 -11.62
CA ALA A 20 -11.60 2.36 -12.81
C ALA A 20 -10.36 1.52 -12.50
N ARG A 21 -9.54 1.91 -11.52
CA ARG A 21 -8.38 1.12 -11.04
C ARG A 21 -8.82 -0.20 -10.41
N TRP A 22 -9.91 -0.17 -9.65
CA TRP A 22 -10.36 -1.28 -8.80
C TRP A 22 -11.59 -2.04 -9.34
N GLY A 23 -12.08 -1.69 -10.54
CA GLY A 23 -13.26 -2.29 -11.17
C GLY A 23 -13.19 -3.81 -11.33
N ALA A 24 -14.36 -4.46 -11.46
CA ALA A 24 -14.61 -5.91 -11.35
C ALA A 24 -13.45 -6.83 -11.81
N GLY A 25 -12.75 -7.45 -10.84
CA GLY A 25 -11.72 -8.47 -11.12
C GLY A 25 -10.41 -7.94 -11.72
N ALA A 26 -10.19 -6.62 -11.69
CA ALA A 26 -9.10 -5.95 -12.41
C ALA A 26 -7.68 -6.32 -11.95
N SER A 27 -7.47 -6.84 -10.74
CA SER A 27 -6.13 -7.25 -10.30
C SER A 27 -6.03 -8.75 -10.05
N GLY A 28 -5.15 -9.39 -10.82
CA GLY A 28 -4.58 -10.68 -10.45
C GLY A 28 -3.52 -10.52 -9.36
N SER A 29 -2.92 -11.63 -8.93
CA SER A 29 -1.68 -11.54 -8.16
C SER A 29 -0.61 -10.83 -9.00
N ASN A 30 0.08 -9.87 -8.38
CA ASN A 30 1.26 -9.24 -8.99
C ASN A 30 2.52 -10.09 -8.82
N ILE A 31 2.47 -11.12 -7.99
CA ILE A 31 3.58 -12.03 -7.71
C ILE A 31 3.41 -13.29 -8.57
N PRO A 32 4.28 -13.54 -9.56
CA PRO A 32 4.23 -14.74 -10.37
C PRO A 32 4.89 -15.92 -9.67
N GLY A 33 4.66 -17.12 -10.20
CA GLY A 33 5.50 -18.28 -9.93
C GLY A 33 4.81 -19.36 -9.09
N PRO A 34 5.21 -20.64 -9.28
CA PRO A 34 4.49 -21.78 -8.74
C PRO A 34 4.49 -21.83 -7.21
N VAL A 35 5.52 -21.29 -6.55
CA VAL A 35 5.59 -21.27 -5.08
C VAL A 35 4.48 -20.38 -4.51
N PHE A 36 4.36 -19.15 -5.02
CA PHE A 36 3.32 -18.24 -4.56
C PHE A 36 1.92 -18.73 -4.94
N GLU A 37 1.73 -19.19 -6.17
CA GLU A 37 0.42 -19.56 -6.70
C GLU A 37 -0.12 -20.85 -6.09
N LYS A 38 0.74 -21.88 -5.95
CA LYS A 38 0.31 -23.27 -5.66
C LYS A 38 0.77 -23.80 -4.30
N HIS A 39 1.78 -23.20 -3.68
CA HIS A 39 2.37 -23.74 -2.45
C HIS A 39 2.16 -22.87 -1.22
N LEU A 40 1.71 -21.63 -1.39
CA LEU A 40 1.34 -20.75 -0.29
C LEU A 40 -0.18 -20.76 -0.06
N ASP A 41 -0.55 -20.94 1.21
CA ASP A 41 -1.86 -20.63 1.76
C ASP A 41 -2.04 -19.10 1.84
N ASP A 42 -3.21 -18.66 2.31
CA ASP A 42 -3.54 -17.23 2.36
C ASP A 42 -2.63 -16.44 3.32
N ARG A 43 -2.30 -17.04 4.46
CA ARG A 43 -1.26 -16.54 5.37
C ARG A 43 0.05 -16.26 4.65
N GLY A 44 0.57 -17.24 3.91
CA GLY A 44 1.81 -17.11 3.17
C GLY A 44 1.74 -16.05 2.06
N LYS A 45 0.59 -15.94 1.39
CA LYS A 45 0.36 -14.93 0.33
C LYS A 45 0.35 -13.51 0.89
N VAL A 46 -0.35 -13.28 2.01
CA VAL A 46 -0.38 -11.97 2.69
C VAL A 46 1.02 -11.60 3.17
N LEU A 47 1.73 -12.53 3.80
CA LEU A 47 3.08 -12.29 4.30
C LEU A 47 4.08 -12.00 3.16
N THR A 48 4.06 -12.78 2.08
CA THR A 48 4.93 -12.55 0.92
C THR A 48 4.70 -11.17 0.31
N HIS A 49 3.44 -10.78 0.12
CA HIS A 49 3.07 -9.47 -0.38
C HIS A 49 3.55 -8.33 0.54
N TRP A 50 3.44 -8.53 1.85
CA TRP A 50 3.95 -7.59 2.84
C TRP A 50 5.47 -7.41 2.74
N LEU A 51 6.24 -8.49 2.60
CA LEU A 51 7.70 -8.42 2.42
C LEU A 51 8.10 -7.70 1.13
N CYS A 52 7.32 -7.86 0.04
CA CYS A 52 7.53 -7.10 -1.19
C CYS A 52 7.41 -5.60 -0.91
N TYR A 53 6.34 -5.17 -0.23
CA TYR A 53 6.12 -3.77 0.10
C TYR A 53 7.17 -3.15 1.03
N ILE A 54 7.77 -3.93 1.93
CA ILE A 54 8.92 -3.47 2.75
C ILE A 54 10.07 -3.00 1.85
N THR A 55 10.29 -3.71 0.73
CA THR A 55 11.44 -3.46 -0.17
C THR A 55 11.10 -2.62 -1.39
N ASP A 56 9.82 -2.36 -1.64
CA ASP A 56 9.35 -1.40 -2.62
C ASP A 56 9.80 -0.01 -2.18
N GLN A 57 11.01 0.43 -2.50
CA GLN A 57 11.46 1.79 -2.27
C GLN A 57 12.54 2.15 -3.26
N GLN A 58 12.20 3.08 -4.17
CA GLN A 58 13.08 3.49 -5.28
C GLN A 58 13.54 2.30 -6.13
N ARG A 59 12.66 1.31 -6.31
CA ARG A 59 12.89 0.12 -7.12
C ARG A 59 11.85 0.07 -8.24
N PRO A 60 12.23 -0.36 -9.46
CA PRO A 60 11.26 -0.64 -10.51
C PRO A 60 10.23 -1.67 -10.04
N TYR A 61 8.98 -1.46 -10.43
CA TYR A 61 7.86 -2.34 -10.09
C TYR A 61 8.19 -3.80 -10.44
N GLU A 62 8.68 -4.04 -11.65
CA GLU A 62 9.00 -5.37 -12.16
C GLU A 62 10.06 -6.08 -11.31
N GLN A 63 11.05 -5.34 -10.78
CA GLN A 63 12.08 -5.95 -9.92
C GLN A 63 11.50 -6.36 -8.57
N VAL A 64 10.63 -5.55 -7.96
CA VAL A 64 10.02 -5.90 -6.67
C VAL A 64 9.11 -7.11 -6.83
N TRP A 65 8.25 -7.09 -7.84
CA TRP A 65 7.16 -8.07 -7.95
C TRP A 65 7.55 -9.33 -8.75
N ASN A 66 8.29 -9.21 -9.85
CA ASN A 66 8.66 -10.36 -10.70
C ASN A 66 9.96 -11.04 -10.24
N GLU A 67 10.82 -10.36 -9.49
CA GLU A 67 12.04 -10.96 -8.93
C GLU A 67 11.92 -11.13 -7.40
N GLY A 68 11.59 -10.05 -6.67
CA GLY A 68 11.45 -10.08 -5.22
C GLY A 68 10.29 -10.98 -4.76
N GLY A 69 9.13 -10.87 -5.39
CA GLY A 69 7.94 -11.67 -5.08
C GLY A 69 8.19 -13.18 -5.06
N PRO A 70 8.68 -13.79 -6.16
CA PRO A 70 9.00 -15.22 -6.19
C PRO A 70 10.04 -15.62 -5.13
N VAL A 71 11.08 -14.82 -4.93
CA VAL A 71 12.13 -15.11 -3.95
C VAL A 71 11.58 -15.06 -2.52
N PHE A 72 10.79 -14.04 -2.18
CA PHE A 72 10.13 -13.95 -0.89
C PHE A 72 9.08 -15.05 -0.68
N ALA A 73 8.40 -15.50 -1.72
CA ALA A 73 7.47 -16.63 -1.63
C ALA A 73 8.19 -17.91 -1.18
N GLU A 74 9.43 -18.13 -1.63
CA GLU A 74 10.24 -19.25 -1.17
C GLU A 74 10.70 -19.09 0.27
N VAL A 75 11.17 -17.90 0.65
CA VAL A 75 11.55 -17.57 2.03
C VAL A 75 10.38 -17.83 2.97
N VAL A 76 9.19 -17.35 2.61
CA VAL A 76 7.96 -17.53 3.40
C VAL A 76 7.53 -19.00 3.43
N SER A 77 7.59 -19.71 2.30
CA SER A 77 7.29 -21.14 2.24
C SER A 77 8.19 -21.95 3.17
N GLU A 78 9.50 -21.67 3.19
CA GLU A 78 10.44 -22.30 4.12
C GLU A 78 10.07 -21.92 5.56
N TYR A 79 9.95 -20.62 5.84
CA TYR A 79 9.60 -20.07 7.16
C TYR A 79 8.37 -20.73 7.77
N LEU A 80 7.28 -20.87 7.02
CA LEU A 80 6.05 -21.47 7.52
C LEU A 80 6.18 -22.99 7.72
N SER A 81 7.07 -23.66 6.98
CA SER A 81 7.33 -25.10 7.15
C SER A 81 8.24 -25.39 8.35
N THR A 82 9.24 -24.53 8.61
CA THR A 82 10.25 -24.72 9.66
C THR A 82 9.90 -24.03 10.97
N ALA A 83 8.92 -23.12 11.00
CA ALA A 83 8.43 -22.50 12.24
C ALA A 83 7.95 -23.55 13.26
N LYS A 84 7.46 -24.70 12.80
CA LYS A 84 7.07 -25.84 13.65
C LYS A 84 8.27 -26.64 14.20
N GLN A 85 9.46 -26.45 13.61
CA GLN A 85 10.69 -27.19 13.90
C GLN A 85 11.68 -26.38 14.76
N GLY A 86 11.33 -25.14 15.15
CA GLY A 86 12.15 -24.30 16.02
C GLY A 86 13.37 -23.67 15.34
N HIS A 87 13.42 -23.64 14.01
CA HIS A 87 14.51 -22.96 13.29
C HIS A 87 14.46 -21.44 13.53
N HIS A 88 15.63 -20.84 13.76
CA HIS A 88 15.71 -19.40 13.96
C HIS A 88 15.54 -18.67 12.62
N VAL A 89 14.79 -17.56 12.62
CA VAL A 89 14.50 -16.79 11.40
C VAL A 89 15.75 -16.36 10.63
N LEU A 90 16.84 -16.05 11.35
CA LEU A 90 18.10 -15.66 10.73
C LEU A 90 18.77 -16.79 9.95
N ASP A 91 18.56 -18.06 10.33
CA ASP A 91 19.11 -19.20 9.60
C ASP A 91 18.42 -19.34 8.24
N ILE A 92 17.11 -19.10 8.22
CA ILE A 92 16.30 -19.10 7.00
C ILE A 92 16.72 -17.94 6.10
N LEU A 93 16.86 -16.73 6.66
CA LEU A 93 17.28 -15.57 5.89
C LEU A 93 18.71 -15.72 5.34
N GLN A 94 19.65 -16.26 6.12
CA GLN A 94 21.00 -16.56 5.65
C GLN A 94 21.00 -17.62 4.55
N ALA A 95 20.14 -18.64 4.65
CA ALA A 95 20.01 -19.68 3.64
C ALA A 95 19.58 -19.09 2.27
N TYR A 96 18.69 -18.10 2.26
CA TYR A 96 18.20 -17.47 1.04
C TYR A 96 18.98 -16.22 0.62
N THR A 97 20.09 -15.88 1.27
CA THR A 97 20.87 -14.69 0.94
C THR A 97 22.33 -14.99 0.67
N ARG A 98 22.97 -14.13 -0.15
CA ARG A 98 24.41 -14.14 -0.38
C ARG A 98 24.99 -12.77 -0.06
N SER A 99 26.10 -12.75 0.68
CA SER A 99 26.81 -11.51 0.94
C SER A 99 27.47 -10.98 -0.34
N THR A 100 27.16 -9.74 -0.72
CA THR A 100 27.68 -9.13 -1.96
C THR A 100 28.93 -8.27 -1.76
N GLY A 101 29.42 -8.13 -0.53
CA GLY A 101 30.64 -7.39 -0.22
C GLY A 101 30.55 -6.56 1.08
N PRO A 102 31.67 -6.02 1.60
CA PRO A 102 31.63 -5.09 2.74
C PRO A 102 30.79 -3.86 2.41
N GLY A 103 29.95 -3.43 3.37
CA GLY A 103 29.10 -2.25 3.20
C GLY A 103 27.96 -2.43 2.20
N GLN A 104 27.68 -3.65 1.75
CA GLN A 104 26.60 -3.95 0.82
C GLN A 104 25.48 -4.72 1.50
N VAL A 105 24.25 -4.45 1.06
CA VAL A 105 23.08 -5.29 1.42
C VAL A 105 23.21 -6.68 0.80
N ASP A 106 22.72 -7.71 1.49
CA ASP A 106 22.74 -9.06 0.93
C ASP A 106 21.77 -9.16 -0.24
N GLU A 107 22.12 -10.03 -1.20
CA GLU A 107 21.24 -10.38 -2.31
C GLU A 107 20.46 -11.63 -1.93
N PHE A 108 19.13 -11.58 -2.03
CA PHE A 108 18.30 -12.76 -1.92
C PHE A 108 18.39 -13.58 -3.20
N VAL A 109 18.49 -14.90 -3.06
CA VAL A 109 18.66 -15.83 -4.18
C VAL A 109 17.66 -16.96 -4.01
N SER A 110 16.78 -17.12 -4.99
CA SER A 110 15.87 -18.25 -5.09
C SER A 110 16.65 -19.56 -5.20
N ARG A 111 16.11 -20.62 -4.60
CA ARG A 111 16.65 -21.98 -4.64
C ARG A 111 15.82 -22.90 -5.53
N ARG A 112 14.57 -22.55 -5.83
CA ARG A 112 13.60 -23.40 -6.53
C ARG A 112 13.05 -22.80 -7.83
N GLN A 113 13.26 -21.51 -8.07
CA GLN A 113 12.69 -20.77 -9.19
C GLN A 113 13.78 -20.10 -10.00
N GLU A 114 13.58 -20.09 -11.31
CA GLU A 114 14.52 -19.54 -12.28
C GLU A 114 13.84 -18.52 -13.18
N LEU A 115 14.59 -17.50 -13.59
CA LEU A 115 14.22 -16.57 -14.64
C LEU A 115 15.32 -16.64 -15.71
N GLN A 116 14.94 -16.97 -16.94
CA GLN A 116 15.88 -17.14 -18.07
C GLN A 116 16.98 -18.19 -17.80
N GLY A 117 16.63 -19.29 -17.13
CA GLY A 117 17.56 -20.40 -16.83
C GLY A 117 18.61 -20.08 -15.77
N GLN A 118 18.39 -19.02 -14.99
CA GLN A 118 19.23 -18.65 -13.84
C GLN A 118 18.37 -18.51 -12.59
N PRO A 119 18.89 -18.83 -11.39
CA PRO A 119 18.17 -18.60 -10.15
C PRO A 119 17.73 -17.14 -10.03
N ILE A 120 16.47 -16.91 -9.67
CA ILE A 120 15.95 -15.55 -9.47
C ILE A 120 16.73 -14.86 -8.34
N ARG A 121 17.16 -13.63 -8.56
CA ARG A 121 17.93 -12.83 -7.60
C ARG A 121 17.23 -11.53 -7.33
N TYR A 122 17.23 -11.11 -6.06
CA TYR A 122 16.65 -9.84 -5.66
C TYR A 122 17.48 -9.18 -4.57
N LYS A 123 17.98 -7.97 -4.85
CA LYS A 123 18.75 -7.19 -3.88
C LYS A 123 17.88 -6.04 -3.35
N PRO A 124 17.53 -6.01 -2.05
CA PRO A 124 16.88 -4.86 -1.43
C PRO A 124 17.71 -3.59 -1.64
N ARG A 125 17.09 -2.41 -1.54
CA ARG A 125 17.82 -1.16 -1.75
C ARG A 125 18.64 -0.76 -0.51
N PHE A 126 18.10 -0.98 0.68
CA PHE A 126 18.65 -0.46 1.93
C PHE A 126 18.70 -1.53 3.03
N GLY A 127 19.66 -1.42 3.93
CA GLY A 127 19.76 -2.33 5.08
C GLY A 127 18.56 -2.26 6.03
N MET A 128 17.83 -1.14 6.03
CA MET A 128 16.59 -1.01 6.81
C MET A 128 15.52 -2.00 6.33
N HIS A 129 15.51 -2.37 5.05
CA HIS A 129 14.59 -3.37 4.50
C HIS A 129 14.86 -4.75 5.07
N GLN A 130 16.13 -5.13 5.21
CA GLN A 130 16.52 -6.41 5.81
C GLN A 130 16.16 -6.45 7.30
N LEU A 131 16.36 -5.34 8.02
CA LEU A 131 15.93 -5.24 9.42
C LEU A 131 14.42 -5.35 9.56
N SER A 132 13.66 -4.66 8.72
CA SER A 132 12.19 -4.79 8.65
C SER A 132 11.77 -6.24 8.40
N ILE A 133 12.32 -6.90 7.37
CA ILE A 133 12.01 -8.30 7.05
C ILE A 133 12.31 -9.21 8.24
N ALA A 134 13.49 -9.08 8.85
CA ALA A 134 13.89 -9.89 9.99
C ALA A 134 12.95 -9.69 11.19
N ARG A 135 12.60 -8.44 11.53
CA ARG A 135 11.66 -8.14 12.62
C ARG A 135 10.27 -8.68 12.34
N THR A 136 9.74 -8.51 11.13
CA THR A 136 8.44 -9.06 10.74
C THR A 136 8.42 -10.57 10.96
N LEU A 137 9.39 -11.29 10.39
CA LEU A 137 9.45 -12.75 10.48
C LEU A 137 9.84 -13.25 11.87
N GLY A 138 10.57 -12.46 12.66
CA GLY A 138 11.01 -12.79 14.01
C GLY A 138 9.93 -12.58 15.08
N LEU A 139 8.99 -11.66 14.88
CA LEU A 139 7.89 -11.39 15.81
C LEU A 139 6.64 -12.24 15.54
N LEU A 140 6.43 -12.68 14.30
CA LEU A 140 5.28 -13.52 13.92
C LEU A 140 5.28 -14.99 14.43
N PRO A 141 6.37 -15.62 14.91
CA PRO A 141 6.32 -17.01 15.38
C PRO A 141 5.29 -17.23 16.50
N GLN A 142 5.12 -16.27 17.42
CA GLN A 142 4.12 -16.33 18.48
C GLN A 142 2.67 -16.28 17.97
N TYR A 143 2.48 -15.93 16.70
CA TYR A 143 1.21 -15.91 15.98
C TYR A 143 1.20 -16.93 14.83
N GLY A 144 2.03 -17.97 14.86
CA GLY A 144 2.05 -19.01 13.83
C GLY A 144 2.55 -18.54 12.46
N GLY A 145 3.34 -17.48 12.41
CA GLY A 145 3.86 -16.90 11.16
C GLY A 145 2.82 -16.08 10.40
N ASP A 146 1.80 -15.55 11.08
CA ASP A 146 0.58 -15.05 10.45
C ASP A 146 0.24 -13.62 10.86
N ILE A 147 0.20 -12.72 9.87
CA ILE A 147 -0.15 -11.30 10.05
C ILE A 147 -1.62 -11.14 10.48
N VAL A 148 -2.53 -11.97 9.95
CA VAL A 148 -3.95 -11.90 10.28
C VAL A 148 -4.20 -12.45 11.68
N ALA A 149 -3.52 -13.53 12.07
CA ALA A 149 -3.56 -14.00 13.45
C ALA A 149 -2.97 -12.97 14.42
N TYR A 150 -1.88 -12.28 14.05
CA TYR A 150 -1.32 -11.17 14.83
C TYR A 150 -2.35 -10.06 15.04
N LEU A 151 -3.04 -9.62 13.99
CA LEU A 151 -4.09 -8.60 14.10
C LEU A 151 -5.25 -9.12 14.97
N SER A 152 -5.70 -10.35 14.75
CA SER A 152 -6.81 -10.97 15.48
C SER A 152 -6.50 -11.11 16.98
N ALA A 153 -5.28 -11.49 17.34
CA ALA A 153 -4.83 -11.58 18.73
C ALA A 153 -4.79 -10.21 19.46
N ASN A 154 -4.84 -9.10 18.72
CA ASN A 154 -4.83 -7.75 19.26
C ASN A 154 -6.17 -7.01 19.03
N GLU A 155 -7.26 -7.75 18.87
CA GLU A 155 -8.59 -7.19 18.57
C GLU A 155 -9.13 -6.24 19.64
N GLU A 156 -8.87 -6.49 20.91
CA GLU A 156 -9.29 -5.58 21.98
C GLU A 156 -8.70 -4.17 21.78
N PHE A 157 -7.47 -4.09 21.27
CA PHE A 157 -6.84 -2.81 21.01
C PHE A 157 -7.42 -2.11 19.79
N TRP A 158 -7.55 -2.81 18.64
CA TRP A 158 -7.99 -2.15 17.41
C TRP A 158 -9.50 -1.96 17.32
N LEU A 159 -10.30 -2.73 18.05
CA LEU A 159 -11.74 -2.47 18.27
C LEU A 159 -12.02 -1.54 19.45
N GLY A 160 -10.98 -1.10 20.16
CA GLY A 160 -11.11 -0.21 21.30
C GLY A 160 -11.92 1.06 20.96
N PRO A 161 -12.51 1.74 21.96
CA PRO A 161 -13.36 2.91 21.73
C PRO A 161 -12.67 3.95 20.86
N THR A 162 -13.30 4.32 19.75
CA THR A 162 -12.79 5.31 18.80
C THR A 162 -13.56 6.62 18.91
N GLY A 163 -12.83 7.74 18.86
CA GLY A 163 -13.41 9.08 18.72
C GLY A 163 -13.25 9.60 17.30
N GLY A 164 -13.65 10.85 17.03
CA GLY A 164 -13.58 11.45 15.69
C GLY A 164 -12.17 11.63 15.09
N SER A 165 -11.11 11.21 15.79
CA SER A 165 -9.72 11.24 15.31
C SER A 165 -9.02 9.90 15.57
N ASP A 166 -9.78 8.82 15.46
CA ASP A 166 -9.34 7.46 15.70
C ASP A 166 -10.19 6.49 14.88
N SER A 167 -9.64 5.33 14.53
CA SER A 167 -10.40 4.31 13.82
C SER A 167 -9.78 2.93 14.00
N PRO A 168 -10.58 1.87 13.83
CA PRO A 168 -10.05 0.50 13.78
C PRO A 168 -8.97 0.34 12.71
N ILE A 169 -9.12 1.00 11.56
CA ILE A 169 -8.15 0.94 10.45
C ILE A 169 -6.82 1.60 10.82
N TRP A 170 -6.83 2.74 11.51
CA TRP A 170 -5.59 3.37 11.97
C TRP A 170 -4.89 2.51 13.03
N ARG A 171 -5.65 1.88 13.92
CA ARG A 171 -5.11 0.98 14.94
C ARG A 171 -4.52 -0.29 14.33
N MET A 172 -5.17 -0.90 13.34
CA MET A 172 -4.61 -2.03 12.57
C MET A 172 -3.33 -1.63 11.83
N ALA A 173 -3.33 -0.47 11.16
CA ALA A 173 -2.14 0.04 10.48
C ALA A 173 -0.99 0.30 11.47
N PHE A 174 -1.29 0.80 12.67
CA PHE A 174 -0.29 0.95 13.73
C PHE A 174 0.29 -0.38 14.21
N LEU A 175 -0.52 -1.44 14.35
CA LEU A 175 0.00 -2.78 14.68
C LEU A 175 0.94 -3.29 13.58
N LEU A 176 0.57 -3.14 12.31
CA LEU A 176 1.45 -3.48 11.18
C LEU A 176 2.74 -2.63 11.16
N TYR A 177 2.66 -1.37 11.57
CA TYR A 177 3.82 -0.50 11.76
C TYR A 177 4.74 -1.01 12.87
N LEU A 178 4.20 -1.39 14.04
CA LEU A 178 4.96 -1.97 15.14
C LEU A 178 5.69 -3.24 14.74
N LEU A 179 5.04 -4.06 13.90
CA LEU A 179 5.56 -5.32 13.42
C LEU A 179 6.81 -5.16 12.54
N SER A 180 6.90 -4.06 11.76
CA SER A 180 7.83 -4.01 10.61
C SER A 180 8.66 -2.73 10.47
N TYR A 181 8.21 -1.60 11.03
CA TYR A 181 8.76 -0.28 10.71
C TYR A 181 9.13 0.55 11.95
N ASP A 182 8.49 0.31 13.10
CA ASP A 182 8.73 1.07 14.33
C ASP A 182 10.21 1.04 14.76
N GLN A 183 10.73 2.23 15.05
CA GLN A 183 12.12 2.47 15.47
C GLN A 183 13.20 1.96 14.51
N ILE A 184 12.90 1.80 13.21
CA ILE A 184 13.93 1.51 12.21
C ILE A 184 14.63 2.80 11.82
N THR A 185 15.63 3.17 12.62
CA THR A 185 16.43 4.40 12.45
C THR A 185 17.75 4.14 11.72
N ARG A 186 18.24 2.90 11.72
CA ARG A 186 19.44 2.44 11.02
C ARG A 186 19.19 1.07 10.42
N GLY A 187 19.81 0.81 9.27
CA GLY A 187 19.71 -0.48 8.58
C GLY A 187 20.86 -1.42 8.94
N MET A 188 20.58 -2.72 8.92
CA MET A 188 21.61 -3.76 8.98
C MET A 188 21.84 -4.30 7.57
N LEU A 189 23.10 -4.34 7.15
CA LEU A 189 23.48 -4.59 5.77
C LEU A 189 23.65 -6.07 5.47
N SER A 190 23.98 -6.93 6.42
CA SER A 190 24.19 -8.34 6.09
C SER A 190 23.81 -9.27 7.23
N PHE A 191 22.94 -10.25 6.93
CA PHE A 191 22.63 -11.34 7.84
C PHE A 191 23.86 -12.19 8.14
N HIS A 192 24.83 -12.25 7.22
CA HIS A 192 26.06 -13.03 7.37
C HIS A 192 27.08 -12.31 8.26
N ARG A 193 27.25 -11.00 8.07
CA ARG A 193 28.30 -10.22 8.78
C ARG A 193 27.84 -9.62 10.09
N GLN A 194 26.54 -9.34 10.22
CA GLN A 194 25.94 -8.66 11.37
C GLN A 194 24.96 -9.58 12.11
N ARG A 195 25.16 -10.91 12.04
CA ARG A 195 24.23 -11.89 12.63
C ARG A 195 23.96 -11.60 14.10
N ASP A 196 24.99 -11.31 14.89
CA ASP A 196 24.84 -11.05 16.33
C ASP A 196 24.10 -9.74 16.61
N ASP A 197 24.24 -8.73 15.74
CA ASP A 197 23.47 -7.48 15.84
C ASP A 197 22.00 -7.76 15.57
N PHE A 198 21.68 -8.53 14.52
CA PHE A 198 20.32 -8.95 14.22
C PHE A 198 19.73 -9.77 15.37
N LEU A 199 20.49 -10.70 15.95
CA LEU A 199 20.00 -11.54 17.04
C LEU A 199 19.65 -10.70 18.28
N ARG A 200 20.53 -9.78 18.68
CA ARG A 200 20.27 -8.85 19.79
C ARG A 200 19.04 -7.99 19.52
N ASP A 201 18.95 -7.42 18.32
CA ASP A 201 17.82 -6.57 17.94
C ASP A 201 16.49 -7.33 18.00
N LEU A 202 16.45 -8.57 17.49
CA LEU A 202 15.25 -9.39 17.54
C LEU A 202 14.83 -9.72 18.97
N GLN A 203 15.78 -10.08 19.84
CA GLN A 203 15.51 -10.37 21.25
C GLN A 203 14.99 -9.14 22.01
N ASP A 204 15.66 -8.01 21.86
CA ASP A 204 15.25 -6.75 22.48
C ASP A 204 13.87 -6.34 21.99
N ARG A 205 13.63 -6.50 20.69
CA ARG A 205 12.37 -6.10 20.06
C ARG A 205 11.21 -7.00 20.44
N GLU A 206 11.42 -8.31 20.51
CA GLU A 206 10.42 -9.27 20.99
C GLU A 206 9.99 -8.92 22.42
N GLN A 207 10.94 -8.65 23.32
CA GLN A 207 10.64 -8.26 24.70
C GLN A 207 9.97 -6.88 24.81
N GLU A 208 10.38 -5.90 24.01
CA GLU A 208 9.76 -4.58 23.98
C GLU A 208 8.31 -4.66 23.48
N VAL A 209 8.08 -5.27 22.31
CA VAL A 209 6.75 -5.38 21.70
C VAL A 209 5.85 -6.26 22.57
N GLY A 210 6.35 -7.37 23.09
CA GLY A 210 5.61 -8.23 24.01
C GLY A 210 5.14 -7.48 25.26
N ARG A 211 6.01 -6.67 25.88
CA ARG A 211 5.60 -5.79 27.01
C ARG A 211 4.60 -4.73 26.59
N LEU A 212 4.83 -4.09 25.43
CA LEU A 212 3.97 -3.03 24.92
C LEU A 212 2.55 -3.53 24.64
N LEU A 213 2.39 -4.69 24.00
CA LEU A 213 1.08 -5.26 23.67
C LEU A 213 0.31 -5.71 24.92
N ASN A 214 1.01 -6.06 26.01
CA ASN A 214 0.40 -6.44 27.28
C ASN A 214 0.08 -5.25 28.21
N ASP A 215 0.51 -4.04 27.87
CA ASP A 215 0.20 -2.81 28.63
C ASP A 215 -0.63 -1.85 27.78
N LYS A 216 -1.95 -1.88 28.01
CA LYS A 216 -2.95 -1.05 27.31
C LYS A 216 -2.62 0.44 27.34
N ALA A 217 -2.14 0.97 28.47
CA ALA A 217 -1.84 2.39 28.60
C ALA A 217 -0.58 2.77 27.79
N SER A 218 0.46 1.95 27.86
CA SER A 218 1.68 2.14 27.08
C SER A 218 1.43 2.01 25.57
N LEU A 219 0.64 1.01 25.16
CA LEU A 219 0.26 0.80 23.76
C LEU A 219 -0.50 1.99 23.20
N GLU A 220 -1.50 2.47 23.94
CA GLU A 220 -2.30 3.64 23.57
C GLU A 220 -1.46 4.92 23.49
N ASN A 221 -0.50 5.12 24.39
CA ASN A 221 0.44 6.25 24.32
C ASN A 221 1.34 6.15 23.07
N ARG A 222 1.88 4.95 22.77
CA ARG A 222 2.67 4.75 21.55
C ARG A 222 1.84 5.01 20.30
N TYR A 223 0.59 4.52 20.25
CA TYR A 223 -0.34 4.78 19.16
C TYR A 223 -0.57 6.28 18.93
N ARG A 224 -0.89 7.04 19.99
CA ARG A 224 -1.11 8.49 19.87
C ARG A 224 0.12 9.25 19.36
N ARG A 225 1.33 8.82 19.74
CA ARG A 225 2.58 9.37 19.20
C ARG A 225 2.72 9.06 17.71
N TRP A 226 2.44 7.82 17.32
CA TRP A 226 2.44 7.39 15.92
C TRP A 226 1.44 8.18 15.06
N VAL A 227 0.18 8.33 15.51
CA VAL A 227 -0.86 9.12 14.82
C VAL A 227 -0.37 10.53 14.48
N ARG A 228 0.38 11.16 15.41
CA ARG A 228 0.87 12.54 15.25
C ARG A 228 2.09 12.67 14.35
N ARG A 229 2.94 11.64 14.26
CA ARG A 229 4.29 11.76 13.65
C ARG A 229 4.52 10.85 12.46
N GLU A 230 4.00 9.64 12.50
CA GLU A 230 4.38 8.55 11.62
C GLU A 230 3.18 7.95 10.87
N ARG A 231 1.97 8.43 11.16
CA ARG A 231 0.73 7.95 10.55
C ARG A 231 0.85 7.77 9.06
N PHE A 232 1.36 8.76 8.31
CA PHE A 232 1.36 8.79 6.84
C PHE A 232 2.50 7.97 6.19
N HIS A 233 2.82 6.82 6.76
CA HIS A 233 3.88 5.93 6.25
C HIS A 233 3.49 5.31 4.90
N LYS A 234 4.20 5.69 3.82
CA LYS A 234 3.84 5.34 2.43
C LYS A 234 3.61 3.84 2.20
N ARG A 235 4.56 2.99 2.57
CA ARG A 235 4.51 1.54 2.27
C ARG A 235 3.53 0.77 3.14
N LEU A 236 3.28 1.27 4.33
CA LEU A 236 2.25 0.75 5.21
C LEU A 236 0.87 0.94 4.58
N TRP A 237 0.55 2.16 4.15
CA TRP A 237 -0.76 2.44 3.55
C TRP A 237 -0.92 1.84 2.16
N ALA A 238 0.13 1.80 1.35
CA ALA A 238 0.08 1.14 0.04
C ALA A 238 -0.25 -0.36 0.17
N ALA A 239 0.43 -1.07 1.09
CA ALA A 239 0.13 -2.46 1.36
C ALA A 239 -1.27 -2.65 1.95
N PHE A 240 -1.63 -1.86 2.96
CA PHE A 240 -2.89 -2.05 3.66
C PHE A 240 -4.10 -1.67 2.82
N ARG A 241 -3.98 -0.68 1.93
CA ARG A 241 -4.98 -0.38 0.91
C ARG A 241 -5.30 -1.63 0.09
N ASP A 242 -4.29 -2.35 -0.40
CA ASP A 242 -4.50 -3.53 -1.24
C ASP A 242 -5.22 -4.66 -0.47
N TYR A 243 -5.16 -4.67 0.86
CA TYR A 243 -5.92 -5.59 1.70
C TYR A 243 -7.37 -5.15 1.95
N LEU A 244 -7.70 -3.86 1.75
CA LEU A 244 -9.03 -3.30 2.04
C LEU A 244 -9.81 -2.87 0.80
N LYS A 245 -9.16 -2.62 -0.33
CA LYS A 245 -9.83 -2.16 -1.55
C LYS A 245 -10.63 -3.28 -2.22
N PRO A 246 -11.96 -3.11 -2.40
CA PRO A 246 -12.74 -4.04 -3.20
C PRO A 246 -12.16 -4.18 -4.60
N GLY A 247 -12.06 -5.41 -5.11
CA GLY A 247 -11.48 -5.68 -6.43
C GLY A 247 -9.97 -5.96 -6.43
N SER A 248 -9.29 -5.70 -5.32
CA SER A 248 -7.92 -6.17 -5.09
C SER A 248 -7.87 -7.71 -4.94
N TYR A 249 -6.87 -8.36 -5.54
CA TYR A 249 -6.57 -9.77 -5.27
C TYR A 249 -6.37 -10.03 -3.77
N TYR A 250 -5.58 -9.17 -3.13
CA TYR A 250 -5.18 -9.36 -1.74
C TYR A 250 -6.29 -9.04 -0.75
N GLU A 251 -7.30 -8.25 -1.13
CA GLU A 251 -8.48 -8.03 -0.30
C GLU A 251 -9.25 -9.35 -0.11
N LYS A 252 -9.48 -10.10 -1.18
CA LYS A 252 -10.16 -11.41 -1.10
C LYS A 252 -9.39 -12.40 -0.23
N VAL A 253 -8.06 -12.47 -0.42
CA VAL A 253 -7.17 -13.34 0.37
C VAL A 253 -7.22 -12.94 1.84
N PHE A 254 -7.06 -11.64 2.14
CA PHE A 254 -7.01 -11.13 3.51
C PHE A 254 -8.35 -11.30 4.24
N MET A 255 -9.47 -11.02 3.58
CA MET A 255 -10.82 -11.17 4.16
C MET A 255 -11.19 -12.63 4.39
N ARG A 256 -10.87 -13.53 3.43
CA ARG A 256 -11.08 -14.97 3.60
C ARG A 256 -10.28 -15.48 4.80
N HIS A 257 -9.03 -15.05 4.92
CA HIS A 257 -8.16 -15.50 5.99
C HIS A 257 -8.59 -15.02 7.39
N PHE A 258 -9.16 -13.81 7.51
CA PHE A 258 -9.81 -13.37 8.75
C PHE A 258 -10.96 -14.31 9.16
N GLY A 259 -11.72 -14.83 8.19
CA GLY A 259 -12.74 -15.84 8.42
C GLY A 259 -12.18 -17.17 8.90
N GLU A 260 -11.03 -17.60 8.35
CA GLU A 260 -10.34 -18.85 8.74
C GLU A 260 -9.75 -18.79 10.15
N VAL A 261 -9.19 -17.64 10.54
CA VAL A 261 -8.68 -17.39 11.91
C VAL A 261 -9.83 -17.22 12.92
N GLY A 262 -11.07 -17.05 12.45
CA GLY A 262 -12.26 -16.99 13.30
C GLY A 262 -12.53 -15.62 13.92
N SER A 263 -11.98 -14.52 13.37
CA SER A 263 -12.28 -13.17 13.87
C SER A 263 -13.64 -12.70 13.34
N SER A 264 -14.69 -12.97 14.12
CA SER A 264 -16.05 -12.52 13.84
C SER A 264 -16.16 -10.99 13.84
N ALA A 265 -15.37 -10.32 14.68
CA ALA A 265 -15.36 -8.86 14.77
C ALA A 265 -14.77 -8.20 13.53
N ALA A 266 -13.67 -8.72 12.98
CA ALA A 266 -13.11 -8.24 11.71
C ALA A 266 -14.10 -8.46 10.56
N THR A 267 -14.71 -9.65 10.51
CA THR A 267 -15.74 -9.97 9.52
C THR A 267 -16.91 -8.99 9.60
N HIS A 268 -17.40 -8.68 10.80
CA HIS A 268 -18.47 -7.69 11.00
C HIS A 268 -18.05 -6.28 10.60
N LEU A 269 -16.85 -5.83 10.99
CA LEU A 269 -16.32 -4.52 10.61
C LEU A 269 -16.29 -4.36 9.08
N PHE A 270 -15.70 -5.34 8.38
CA PHE A 270 -15.53 -5.25 6.93
C PHE A 270 -16.81 -5.45 6.13
N ASN A 271 -17.78 -6.19 6.67
CA ASN A 271 -19.12 -6.36 6.07
C ASN A 271 -20.12 -5.26 6.44
N SER A 272 -19.74 -4.32 7.33
CA SER A 272 -20.57 -3.18 7.70
C SER A 272 -20.57 -2.08 6.61
N ASP A 273 -20.60 -0.80 6.98
CA ASP A 273 -20.46 0.28 6.00
C ASP A 273 -19.02 0.31 5.44
N ARG A 274 -18.82 -0.39 4.32
CA ARG A 274 -17.51 -0.50 3.64
C ARG A 274 -16.94 0.87 3.27
N ASN A 275 -17.78 1.85 2.95
CA ASN A 275 -17.32 3.20 2.65
C ASN A 275 -16.80 3.91 3.91
N GLU A 276 -17.44 3.69 5.06
CA GLU A 276 -16.94 4.18 6.35
C GLU A 276 -15.55 3.59 6.63
N VAL A 277 -15.37 2.28 6.48
CA VAL A 277 -14.09 1.61 6.66
C VAL A 277 -13.01 2.21 5.76
N LEU A 278 -13.30 2.32 4.46
CA LEU A 278 -12.37 2.87 3.47
C LEU A 278 -12.06 4.35 3.70
N SER A 279 -12.98 5.10 4.32
CA SER A 279 -12.76 6.50 4.66
C SER A 279 -11.59 6.73 5.60
N TRP A 280 -11.21 5.70 6.36
CA TRP A 280 -10.08 5.74 7.28
C TRP A 280 -8.74 5.43 6.63
N LEU A 281 -8.69 4.93 5.38
CA LEU A 281 -7.43 4.76 4.67
C LEU A 281 -6.75 6.11 4.45
N GLU A 282 -5.47 6.20 4.79
CA GLU A 282 -4.69 7.40 4.53
C GLU A 282 -4.01 7.34 3.17
N LEU A 283 -3.93 8.50 2.51
CA LEU A 283 -3.16 8.67 1.29
C LEU A 283 -1.68 8.38 1.57
N PRO A 284 -1.05 7.44 0.84
CA PRO A 284 0.38 7.19 0.97
C PRO A 284 1.17 8.49 0.77
N GLY A 285 2.13 8.75 1.66
CA GLY A 285 2.98 9.95 1.63
C GLY A 285 3.99 9.94 0.48
N ASP A 286 3.51 9.99 -0.76
CA ASP A 286 4.32 10.02 -1.97
C ASP A 286 4.46 11.43 -2.56
N THR A 287 5.60 11.67 -3.19
CA THR A 287 5.91 12.91 -3.91
C THR A 287 4.92 13.18 -5.05
N TRP A 288 4.52 12.16 -5.81
CA TRP A 288 3.50 12.26 -6.85
C TRP A 288 2.16 12.75 -6.30
N ASN A 289 1.68 12.12 -5.24
CA ASN A 289 0.44 12.48 -4.54
C ASN A 289 0.43 13.94 -4.09
N LEU A 290 1.56 14.41 -3.54
CA LEU A 290 1.71 15.79 -3.08
C LEU A 290 1.82 16.80 -4.22
N GLN A 291 2.64 16.53 -5.24
CA GLN A 291 2.76 17.40 -6.40
C GLN A 291 1.42 17.54 -7.13
N PHE A 292 0.75 16.42 -7.36
CA PHE A 292 -0.58 16.40 -7.98
C PHE A 292 -1.60 17.21 -7.18
N SER A 293 -1.67 17.01 -5.87
CA SER A 293 -2.56 17.75 -4.99
C SER A 293 -2.22 19.24 -4.94
N ARG A 294 -0.93 19.62 -4.94
CA ARG A 294 -0.51 21.03 -4.99
C ARG A 294 -0.94 21.71 -6.28
N MET A 295 -0.73 21.05 -7.41
CA MET A 295 -1.07 21.59 -8.72
C MET A 295 -2.58 21.82 -8.88
N LEU A 296 -3.40 20.90 -8.37
CA LEU A 296 -4.85 20.98 -8.51
C LEU A 296 -5.51 21.81 -7.42
N LEU A 297 -5.16 21.56 -6.16
CA LEU A 297 -5.84 22.13 -5.00
C LEU A 297 -5.17 23.42 -4.52
N GLY A 298 -3.88 23.63 -4.79
CA GLY A 298 -3.10 24.80 -4.40
C GLY A 298 -1.93 24.48 -3.45
N SER A 299 -1.04 25.45 -3.27
CA SER A 299 0.25 25.30 -2.55
C SER A 299 0.10 24.97 -1.05
N GLN A 300 -1.06 25.21 -0.46
CA GLN A 300 -1.37 24.87 0.93
C GLN A 300 -1.43 23.37 1.21
N ILE A 301 -1.54 22.50 0.20
CA ILE A 301 -1.45 21.05 0.40
C ILE A 301 0.02 20.65 0.36
N THR A 302 0.67 20.69 1.51
CA THR A 302 2.10 20.37 1.64
C THR A 302 2.36 18.95 2.09
N HIS A 303 1.39 18.33 2.77
CA HIS A 303 1.47 17.02 3.38
C HIS A 303 0.11 16.28 3.22
N PRO A 304 0.06 14.92 3.23
CA PRO A 304 -1.23 14.21 3.08
C PRO A 304 -2.23 14.51 4.20
N ARG A 305 -1.74 14.98 5.36
CA ARG A 305 -2.55 15.53 6.45
C ARG A 305 -3.44 16.69 6.00
N ASP A 306 -2.91 17.59 5.19
CA ASP A 306 -3.65 18.80 4.77
C ASP A 306 -4.85 18.41 3.90
N LEU A 307 -4.69 17.37 3.07
CA LEU A 307 -5.78 16.80 2.27
C LEU A 307 -6.80 16.06 3.15
N ARG A 308 -6.35 15.28 4.14
CA ARG A 308 -7.23 14.64 5.13
C ARG A 308 -8.10 15.69 5.84
N GLU A 309 -7.49 16.75 6.35
CA GLU A 309 -8.22 17.82 7.03
C GLU A 309 -9.20 18.55 6.11
N ALA A 310 -8.84 18.77 4.84
CA ALA A 310 -9.75 19.33 3.85
C ALA A 310 -10.95 18.40 3.58
N TYR A 311 -10.69 17.09 3.45
CA TYR A 311 -11.72 16.07 3.30
C TYR A 311 -12.66 16.03 4.51
N ASP A 312 -12.13 15.96 5.73
CA ASP A 312 -12.94 15.86 6.95
C ASP A 312 -13.88 17.08 7.08
N ARG A 313 -13.39 18.29 6.77
CA ARG A 313 -14.22 19.51 6.73
C ARG A 313 -15.36 19.41 5.71
N LEU A 314 -15.09 18.92 4.50
CA LEU A 314 -16.13 18.76 3.48
C LEU A 314 -17.13 17.65 3.83
N ARG A 315 -16.64 16.55 4.40
CA ARG A 315 -17.47 15.41 4.83
C ARG A 315 -18.44 15.83 5.93
N HIS A 316 -17.98 16.57 6.93
CA HIS A 316 -18.85 17.11 7.98
C HIS A 316 -19.92 18.08 7.46
N ARG A 317 -19.63 18.77 6.35
CA ARG A 317 -20.61 19.67 5.68
C ARG A 317 -21.53 18.94 4.69
N GLY A 318 -21.36 17.63 4.49
CA GLY A 318 -22.12 16.87 3.49
C GLY A 318 -21.80 17.24 2.03
N LEU A 319 -20.63 17.81 1.77
CA LEU A 319 -20.23 18.32 0.44
C LEU A 319 -19.43 17.30 -0.39
N VAL A 320 -19.14 16.13 0.17
CA VAL A 320 -18.53 15.00 -0.53
C VAL A 320 -19.35 13.74 -0.29
N SER A 321 -19.35 12.83 -1.27
CA SER A 321 -20.00 11.53 -1.13
C SER A 321 -19.34 10.69 -0.03
N LYS A 322 -20.13 9.85 0.65
CA LYS A 322 -19.60 8.82 1.56
C LYS A 322 -18.61 7.87 0.87
N ALA A 323 -18.79 7.65 -0.42
CA ALA A 323 -17.92 6.78 -1.23
C ALA A 323 -16.63 7.46 -1.70
N PHE A 324 -16.40 8.73 -1.29
CA PHE A 324 -15.16 9.44 -1.54
C PHE A 324 -14.28 9.46 -0.29
N TYR A 325 -12.98 9.25 -0.45
CA TYR A 325 -12.01 9.28 0.65
C TYR A 325 -10.59 9.62 0.19
N PRO A 326 -9.72 10.17 1.06
CA PRO A 326 -8.45 10.78 0.65
C PRO A 326 -7.47 9.84 -0.05
N GLU A 327 -7.43 8.57 0.33
CA GLU A 327 -6.53 7.60 -0.28
C GLU A 327 -6.74 7.49 -1.81
N GLN A 328 -7.95 7.72 -2.33
CA GLN A 328 -8.24 7.63 -3.76
C GLN A 328 -7.42 8.60 -4.62
N PHE A 329 -6.81 9.63 -4.02
CA PHE A 329 -5.83 10.47 -4.71
C PHE A 329 -4.55 9.72 -5.11
N ASP A 330 -4.34 8.49 -4.63
CA ASP A 330 -3.22 7.64 -5.02
C ASP A 330 -3.25 7.25 -6.51
N VAL A 331 -4.38 7.43 -7.20
CA VAL A 331 -4.44 7.37 -8.68
C VAL A 331 -3.46 8.33 -9.34
N SER A 332 -3.02 9.36 -8.62
CA SER A 332 -2.02 10.30 -9.12
C SER A 332 -0.66 9.66 -9.43
N PHE A 333 -0.35 8.53 -8.78
CA PHE A 333 0.85 7.76 -9.03
C PHE A 333 0.91 7.26 -10.48
N ASP A 334 -0.23 6.85 -11.04
CA ASP A 334 -0.34 6.45 -12.44
C ASP A 334 -0.60 7.64 -13.37
N PHE A 335 -1.42 8.59 -12.93
CA PHE A 335 -1.86 9.72 -13.72
C PHE A 335 -0.72 10.70 -14.03
N SER A 336 0.01 11.12 -13.00
CA SER A 336 0.96 12.24 -13.09
C SER A 336 2.12 11.94 -14.03
N PRO A 337 2.78 10.76 -13.98
CA PRO A 337 3.84 10.43 -14.94
C PRO A 337 3.33 10.38 -16.39
N ARG A 338 2.09 9.91 -16.62
CA ARG A 338 1.51 9.83 -17.97
C ARG A 338 1.20 11.21 -18.54
N MET A 339 0.72 12.15 -17.72
CA MET A 339 0.37 13.49 -18.18
C MET A 339 1.58 14.44 -18.20
N CYS A 340 2.41 14.41 -17.16
CA CYS A 340 3.51 15.35 -16.97
C CYS A 340 4.83 14.85 -17.56
N ASP A 341 5.30 13.66 -17.20
CA ASP A 341 6.64 13.19 -17.62
C ASP A 341 6.66 12.80 -19.09
N ARG A 342 5.58 12.17 -19.57
CA ARG A 342 5.41 11.82 -21.00
C ARG A 342 4.89 12.97 -21.86
N ALA A 343 4.80 14.19 -21.32
CA ALA A 343 4.36 15.39 -22.02
C ALA A 343 2.97 15.33 -22.68
N ASN A 344 2.05 14.46 -22.21
CA ASN A 344 0.69 14.35 -22.72
C ASN A 344 -0.27 15.37 -22.09
N GLN A 345 0.21 16.59 -21.81
CA GLN A 345 -0.56 17.60 -21.07
C GLN A 345 -1.77 18.14 -21.85
N ASP A 346 -1.81 17.97 -23.18
CA ASP A 346 -2.98 18.30 -24.01
C ASP A 346 -4.14 17.31 -23.80
N LEU A 347 -3.85 16.12 -23.26
CA LEU A 347 -4.83 15.11 -22.87
C LEU A 347 -5.21 15.17 -21.38
N CYS A 348 -4.59 16.05 -20.60
CA CYS A 348 -4.91 16.21 -19.18
C CYS A 348 -6.32 16.79 -19.01
N LEU A 349 -7.19 16.07 -18.30
CA LEU A 349 -8.59 16.47 -18.11
C LEU A 349 -8.78 17.75 -17.27
N PHE A 350 -7.80 18.10 -16.44
CA PHE A 350 -7.84 19.29 -15.59
C PHE A 350 -7.40 20.57 -16.31
N ARG A 351 -6.90 20.45 -17.54
CA ARG A 351 -6.39 21.57 -18.33
C ARG A 351 -7.52 22.21 -19.15
N LYS A 352 -7.46 23.53 -19.30
CA LYS A 352 -8.28 24.23 -20.29
C LYS A 352 -8.02 23.69 -21.71
N ALA A 353 -9.09 23.45 -22.47
CA ALA A 353 -9.05 22.91 -23.82
C ALA A 353 -8.41 21.52 -23.95
N SER A 354 -8.65 20.65 -22.96
CA SER A 354 -8.24 19.25 -23.03
C SER A 354 -8.82 18.54 -24.26
N ARG A 355 -8.00 17.76 -24.96
CA ARG A 355 -8.41 16.96 -26.13
C ARG A 355 -8.97 15.59 -25.74
N ILE A 356 -9.00 15.25 -24.44
CA ILE A 356 -9.37 13.92 -23.96
C ILE A 356 -10.79 13.50 -24.37
N LYS A 357 -11.71 14.46 -24.49
CA LYS A 357 -13.11 14.23 -24.92
C LYS A 357 -13.21 13.59 -26.31
N ALA A 358 -12.22 13.81 -27.18
CA ALA A 358 -12.19 13.19 -28.51
C ALA A 358 -12.02 11.65 -28.46
N TYR A 359 -11.65 11.11 -27.30
CA TYR A 359 -11.47 9.67 -27.06
C TYR A 359 -12.65 9.02 -26.34
N CYS A 360 -13.71 9.77 -26.02
CA CYS A 360 -14.95 9.22 -25.50
C CYS A 360 -15.62 8.34 -26.56
N LEU A 361 -16.06 7.14 -26.18
CA LEU A 361 -16.85 6.28 -27.07
C LEU A 361 -18.25 6.90 -27.28
N ALA A 362 -18.80 6.80 -28.48
CA ALA A 362 -20.15 7.28 -28.79
C ALA A 362 -21.23 6.52 -28.01
N GLU A 363 -22.32 7.21 -27.65
CA GLU A 363 -23.40 6.75 -26.74
C GLU A 363 -24.05 5.40 -27.12
N ALA A 364 -23.99 5.00 -28.39
CA ALA A 364 -24.65 3.79 -28.91
C ALA A 364 -23.85 2.48 -28.76
N ARG A 365 -22.70 2.47 -28.07
CA ARG A 365 -21.84 1.27 -27.92
C ARG A 365 -21.76 0.84 -26.46
N THR A 366 -22.66 -0.06 -26.07
CA THR A 366 -22.78 -0.65 -24.72
C THR A 366 -21.94 -1.92 -24.52
N ASP A 367 -21.03 -2.23 -25.44
CA ASP A 367 -20.19 -3.42 -25.30
C ASP A 367 -19.19 -3.21 -24.15
N SER A 368 -18.81 -4.30 -23.47
CA SER A 368 -17.81 -4.41 -22.39
C SER A 368 -16.37 -4.05 -22.82
N ARG A 369 -16.22 -3.04 -23.66
CA ARG A 369 -14.94 -2.59 -24.20
C ARG A 369 -14.17 -1.78 -23.16
N PRO A 370 -12.84 -1.90 -23.15
CA PRO A 370 -11.98 -1.04 -22.35
C PRO A 370 -12.23 0.44 -22.66
N CYS A 371 -12.27 1.27 -21.63
CA CYS A 371 -12.40 2.71 -21.72
C CYS A 371 -11.10 3.35 -22.23
N PRO A 372 -11.08 3.97 -23.43
CA PRO A 372 -9.88 4.61 -23.94
C PRO A 372 -9.39 5.74 -23.02
N VAL A 373 -10.31 6.44 -22.35
CA VAL A 373 -9.98 7.57 -21.50
C VAL A 373 -9.19 7.15 -20.26
N THR A 374 -9.65 6.15 -19.51
CA THR A 374 -8.93 5.69 -18.30
C THR A 374 -7.60 5.01 -18.65
N MET A 375 -7.53 4.36 -19.82
CA MET A 375 -6.30 3.80 -20.37
C MET A 375 -5.28 4.89 -20.73
N ILE A 376 -5.71 6.00 -21.35
CA ILE A 376 -4.83 7.12 -21.68
C ILE A 376 -4.34 7.82 -20.41
N LEU A 377 -5.27 8.11 -19.49
CA LEU A 377 -4.97 8.90 -18.29
C LEU A 377 -4.12 8.13 -17.28
N CYS A 378 -4.45 6.87 -17.02
CA CYS A 378 -3.85 6.08 -15.94
C CYS A 378 -3.36 4.69 -16.38
N GLY A 379 -3.61 4.26 -17.61
CA GLY A 379 -3.28 2.90 -18.06
C GLY A 379 -4.25 1.83 -17.58
N TYR A 380 -5.41 2.20 -17.04
CA TYR A 380 -6.37 1.25 -16.48
C TYR A 380 -7.22 0.61 -17.59
N GLN A 381 -7.34 -0.72 -17.53
CA GLN A 381 -8.18 -1.50 -18.42
C GLN A 381 -9.54 -1.76 -17.75
N SER A 382 -10.35 -0.71 -17.64
CA SER A 382 -11.70 -0.77 -17.06
C SER A 382 -12.76 -0.73 -18.15
N GLU A 383 -13.92 -1.35 -17.92
CA GLU A 383 -15.07 -1.18 -18.82
C GLU A 383 -15.47 0.30 -18.93
N CYS A 384 -15.90 0.71 -20.13
CA CYS A 384 -16.34 2.08 -20.38
C CYS A 384 -17.77 2.30 -19.92
N GLN A 385 -17.94 2.95 -18.75
CA GLN A 385 -19.24 3.37 -18.26
C GLN A 385 -19.56 4.78 -18.75
N GLN A 386 -20.60 4.90 -19.58
CA GLN A 386 -21.07 6.19 -20.10
C GLN A 386 -21.98 6.93 -19.11
N VAL A 387 -22.76 6.18 -18.32
CA VAL A 387 -23.66 6.74 -17.31
C VAL A 387 -22.81 7.41 -16.22
N ASN A 388 -23.10 8.68 -15.95
CA ASN A 388 -22.39 9.51 -14.96
C ASN A 388 -20.88 9.68 -15.22
N CYS A 389 -20.42 9.53 -16.47
CA CYS A 389 -19.02 9.80 -16.80
C CYS A 389 -18.71 11.30 -16.61
N PRO A 390 -17.70 11.67 -15.80
CA PRO A 390 -17.40 13.08 -15.52
C PRO A 390 -16.77 13.81 -16.72
N VAL A 391 -16.24 13.06 -17.70
CA VAL A 391 -15.44 13.62 -18.81
C VAL A 391 -16.30 14.39 -19.82
N PRO A 392 -17.38 13.85 -20.42
CA PRO A 392 -18.26 14.63 -21.30
C PRO A 392 -18.87 15.85 -20.62
N GLN A 393 -19.15 15.73 -19.31
CA GLN A 393 -19.77 16.78 -18.49
C GLN A 393 -18.83 17.96 -18.18
N GLY A 394 -17.53 17.87 -18.53
CA GLY A 394 -16.55 18.92 -18.24
C GLY A 394 -16.29 19.13 -16.75
N VAL A 395 -16.52 18.11 -15.92
CA VAL A 395 -16.22 18.17 -14.49
C VAL A 395 -14.72 18.38 -14.33
N GLY A 396 -14.33 19.30 -13.44
CA GLY A 396 -12.93 19.59 -13.12
C GLY A 396 -12.08 20.23 -14.23
N GLU A 397 -12.68 20.70 -15.32
CA GLU A 397 -11.95 21.45 -16.35
C GLU A 397 -11.47 22.83 -15.84
N ASP A 398 -10.38 23.32 -16.44
CA ASP A 398 -9.77 24.62 -16.14
C ASP A 398 -9.36 24.78 -14.67
N LEU A 399 -8.83 23.70 -14.08
CA LEU A 399 -8.33 23.67 -12.71
C LEU A 399 -6.81 23.68 -12.61
N CYS A 400 -6.12 23.33 -13.69
CA CYS A 400 -4.67 23.29 -13.78
C CYS A 400 -4.17 24.00 -15.04
N GLN A 401 -3.12 24.82 -14.90
CA GLN A 401 -2.47 25.47 -16.04
C GLN A 401 -1.50 24.56 -16.82
N GLY A 402 -1.38 23.29 -16.42
CA GLY A 402 -0.43 22.33 -16.98
C GLY A 402 0.70 22.01 -16.00
N CYS A 403 1.57 21.07 -16.39
CA CYS A 403 2.72 20.72 -15.57
C CYS A 403 3.82 21.73 -15.85
N ALA A 404 3.96 22.72 -14.97
CA ALA A 404 5.15 23.57 -14.96
C ALA A 404 6.35 22.66 -14.71
N ARG A 405 7.23 22.49 -15.70
CA ARG A 405 8.58 21.99 -15.41
C ARG A 405 9.26 23.10 -14.62
N GLU A 406 9.33 22.97 -13.30
CA GLU A 406 10.41 23.62 -12.57
C GLU A 406 11.71 22.96 -13.04
N VAL A 407 12.26 23.50 -14.13
CA VAL A 407 13.66 23.30 -14.47
C VAL A 407 14.44 24.15 -13.49
N THR A 408 14.84 23.54 -12.37
CA THR A 408 15.91 24.05 -11.53
C THR A 408 16.83 22.89 -11.16
N MET A 409 17.72 22.56 -12.10
CA MET A 409 19.09 22.19 -11.74
C MET A 409 19.84 23.51 -11.47
N PRO A 410 20.71 23.60 -10.45
CA PRO A 410 21.89 22.74 -10.29
C PRO A 410 21.79 21.69 -9.18
#